data_AF-A0A183NBM4-F1
#
_entry.id   AF-A0A183NBM4-F1
#
_cell.length_a   1.000
_cell.length_b   1.000
_cell.length_c   1.000
_cell.angle_alpha   90.00
_cell.angle_beta   90.00
_cell.angle_gamma   90.00
#
_symmetry.space_group_name_H-M   'P 1'
#
loop_
_entity.id
_entity.type
_entity.pdbx_description
1 polymer ?
#
loop_
_entity_poly.entity_id
_entity_poly.type
_entity_poly.pdbx_seq_one_letter_code
_entity_poly.pdbx_strand_id
1 'polypeptide(L)'
;IFLNNEYSSTIGEGGSFGELALIYGTPRAATVRAKTEVKLWGIDRDSYRRILMGSTIRRRKVYQEFLCRVPILACETYPQSSLYETFFFNIMKY
;
A
#
# COMPACT_ATOMS: atom_id res chain seq x y z
N ILE A 1 -3.20 17.40 -13.22
CA ILE A 1 -2.14 17.16 -12.21
C ILE A 1 -1.03 18.14 -12.49
N PHE A 2 -0.61 18.88 -11.46
CA PHE A 2 0.44 19.89 -11.54
C PHE A 2 1.63 19.48 -10.68
N LEU A 3 2.83 19.47 -11.27
CA LEU A 3 4.11 19.27 -10.57
C LEU A 3 4.84 20.61 -10.60
N ASN A 4 5.23 21.15 -9.45
CA ASN A 4 5.90 22.47 -9.39
C ASN A 4 5.18 23.58 -10.18
N ASN A 5 3.84 23.60 -10.12
CA ASN A 5 2.96 24.50 -10.89
C ASN A 5 2.91 24.27 -12.42
N GLU A 6 3.60 23.27 -12.95
CA GLU A 6 3.57 22.89 -14.37
C GLU A 6 2.53 21.77 -14.61
N TYR A 7 1.75 21.88 -15.69
CA TYR A 7 0.80 20.83 -16.06
C TYR A 7 1.54 19.57 -16.50
N SER A 8 1.24 18.45 -15.85
CA SER A 8 1.85 17.15 -16.15
C SER A 8 0.88 16.23 -16.90
N SER A 9 -0.30 15.97 -16.34
CA SER A 9 -1.26 15.02 -16.90
C SER A 9 -2.70 15.24 -16.40
N THR A 10 -3.67 14.58 -17.03
CA THR A 10 -5.08 14.58 -16.61
C THR A 10 -5.52 13.16 -16.27
N ILE A 11 -6.34 13.02 -15.22
CA ILE A 11 -6.95 11.77 -14.80
C ILE A 11 -8.42 11.78 -15.23
N GLY A 12 -8.86 10.71 -15.90
CA GLY A 12 -10.24 10.50 -16.29
C GLY A 12 -11.06 9.75 -15.23
N GLU A 13 -12.32 9.48 -15.56
CA GLU A 13 -13.21 8.70 -14.71
C GLU A 13 -12.64 7.30 -14.41
N GLY A 14 -12.79 6.84 -13.17
CA GLY A 14 -12.19 5.58 -12.69
C GLY A 14 -10.71 5.66 -12.34
N GLY A 15 -10.04 6.78 -12.60
CA GLY A 15 -8.67 6.99 -12.18
C GLY A 15 -8.54 7.31 -10.68
N SER A 16 -7.37 7.03 -10.12
CA SER A 16 -7.03 7.30 -8.72
C SER A 16 -5.75 8.13 -8.61
N PHE A 17 -5.56 8.80 -7.48
CA PHE A 17 -4.37 9.60 -7.19
C PHE A 17 -4.14 9.75 -5.69
N GLY A 18 -2.90 10.07 -5.31
CA GLY A 18 -2.54 10.36 -3.92
C GLY A 18 -2.22 9.13 -3.07
N GLU A 19 -2.09 7.97 -3.71
CA GLU A 19 -1.71 6.70 -3.06
C GLU A 19 -0.34 6.79 -2.37
N LEU A 20 0.63 7.47 -2.98
CA LEU A 20 1.95 7.67 -2.38
C LEU A 20 1.87 8.40 -1.04
N ALA A 21 1.02 9.42 -0.95
CA ALA A 21 0.85 10.17 0.28
C ALA A 21 0.25 9.31 1.40
N LEU A 22 -0.61 8.33 1.05
CA LEU A 22 -1.19 7.37 1.99
C LEU A 22 -0.16 6.32 2.47
N ILE A 23 0.77 5.91 1.60
CA ILE A 23 1.82 4.93 1.92
C ILE A 23 2.89 5.54 2.83
N TYR A 24 3.54 6.63 2.38
CA TYR A 24 4.79 7.10 2.96
C TYR A 24 4.66 8.25 3.95
N GLY A 25 3.46 8.82 4.12
CA GLY A 25 3.34 9.99 5.02
C GLY A 25 3.97 11.27 4.49
N THR A 26 4.50 11.25 3.27
CA THR A 26 5.28 12.34 2.69
C THR A 26 4.39 13.49 2.20
N PRO A 27 4.97 14.71 2.07
CA PRO A 27 4.28 15.85 1.50
C PRO A 27 3.72 15.54 0.10
N ARG A 28 2.59 16.15 -0.26
CA ARG A 28 1.96 15.95 -1.58
C ARG A 28 2.92 16.36 -2.69
N ALA A 29 3.43 15.38 -3.45
CA ALA A 29 4.34 15.61 -4.57
C ALA A 29 3.68 16.32 -5.77
N ALA A 30 2.35 16.26 -5.87
CA ALA A 30 1.60 16.84 -6.96
C ALA A 30 0.34 17.54 -6.46
N THR A 31 -0.03 18.64 -7.13
CA THR A 31 -1.30 19.35 -6.91
C THR A 31 -2.33 18.89 -7.94
N VAL A 32 -3.48 18.40 -7.47
CA VAL A 32 -4.60 18.01 -8.33
C VAL A 32 -5.66 19.10 -8.26
N ARG A 33 -6.10 19.60 -9.41
CA ARG A 33 -7.19 20.57 -9.54
C ARG A 33 -8.30 19.96 -10.38
N ALA A 34 -9.54 20.14 -9.94
CA ALA A 34 -10.71 19.72 -10.69
C ALA A 34 -10.85 20.59 -11.95
N LYS A 35 -10.97 19.95 -13.12
CA LYS A 35 -11.21 20.65 -14.39
C LYS A 35 -12.71 20.95 -14.61
N THR A 36 -13.56 20.12 -14.02
CA THR A 36 -15.02 20.17 -14.07
C THR A 36 -15.58 19.88 -12.68
N GLU A 37 -16.89 19.99 -12.50
CA GLU A 37 -17.55 19.46 -11.31
C GLU A 37 -17.30 17.95 -11.21
N VAL A 38 -16.75 17.49 -10.08
CA VAL A 38 -16.38 16.09 -9.86
C VAL A 38 -16.80 15.66 -8.47
N LYS A 39 -17.24 14.40 -8.36
CA LYS A 39 -17.47 13.73 -7.08
C LYS A 39 -16.40 12.66 -6.91
N LEU A 40 -15.71 12.70 -5.78
CA LEU A 40 -14.60 11.79 -5.48
C LEU A 40 -14.91 10.95 -4.25
N TRP A 41 -14.37 9.74 -4.22
CA TRP A 41 -14.34 8.89 -3.04
C TRP A 41 -12.98 9.02 -2.38
N GLY A 42 -12.98 9.25 -1.07
CA GLY A 42 -11.77 9.35 -0.26
C GLY A 42 -11.66 8.18 0.70
N ILE A 43 -10.42 7.78 0.98
CA ILE A 43 -10.09 6.85 2.05
C ILE A 43 -9.04 7.51 2.95
N ASP A 44 -9.16 7.30 4.26
CA ASP A 44 -8.16 7.79 5.21
C ASP A 44 -6.89 6.91 5.23
N ARG A 45 -5.80 7.47 5.75
CA ARG A 45 -4.50 6.81 5.83
C ARG A 45 -4.55 5.51 6.64
N ASP A 46 -5.25 5.51 7.77
CA ASP A 46 -5.24 4.39 8.70
C ASP A 46 -6.03 3.20 8.14
N SER A 47 -7.18 3.47 7.52
CA SER A 47 -7.98 2.51 6.78
C SER A 47 -7.20 1.94 5.60
N TYR A 48 -6.53 2.80 4.80
CA TYR A 48 -5.72 2.34 3.67
C TYR A 48 -4.58 1.42 4.11
N ARG A 49 -3.83 1.81 5.16
CA ARG A 49 -2.74 0.99 5.72
C ARG A 49 -3.26 -0.32 6.30
N ARG A 50 -4.39 -0.30 7.01
CA ARG A 50 -5.02 -1.49 7.57
C ARG A 50 -5.44 -2.48 6.47
N ILE A 51 -5.99 -1.99 5.36
CA ILE A 51 -6.38 -2.82 4.22
C ILE A 51 -5.16 -3.47 3.57
N LEU A 52 -4.09 -2.69 3.32
CA LEU A 52 -2.83 -3.20 2.79
C LEU A 52 -2.21 -4.26 3.70
N MET A 53 -2.09 -3.98 5.01
CA MET A 53 -1.56 -4.93 5.98
C MET A 53 -2.43 -6.19 6.09
N GLY A 54 -3.76 -6.04 6.17
CA GLY A 54 -4.70 -7.15 6.28
C GLY A 54 -4.65 -8.10 5.08
N SER A 55 -4.54 -7.57 3.86
CA SER A 55 -4.41 -8.39 2.65
C SER A 55 -3.11 -9.20 2.64
N THR A 56 -1.99 -8.59 3.06
CA THR A 56 -0.67 -9.23 3.11
C THR A 56 -0.63 -10.34 4.16
N ILE A 57 -1.20 -10.09 5.35
CA ILE A 57 -1.29 -11.07 6.45
C ILE A 57 -2.18 -12.24 6.06
N ARG A 58 -3.37 -11.99 5.46
CA ARG A 58 -4.26 -13.05 5.02
C ARG A 58 -3.60 -13.94 3.97
N ARG A 59 -2.87 -13.35 3.03
CA ARG A 59 -2.14 -14.10 2.01
C ARG A 59 -1.03 -14.94 2.64
N ARG A 60 -0.28 -14.39 3.60
CA ARG A 60 0.73 -15.13 4.37
C ARG A 60 0.15 -16.31 5.14
N LYS A 61 -1.00 -16.17 5.79
CA LYS A 61 -1.66 -17.30 6.49
C LYS A 61 -1.97 -18.45 5.55
N VAL A 62 -2.52 -18.17 4.38
CA VAL A 62 -2.81 -19.21 3.36
C VAL A 62 -1.53 -19.89 2.87
N TYR A 63 -0.48 -19.12 2.56
CA TYR A 63 0.80 -19.69 2.16
C TYR A 63 1.47 -20.48 3.28
N GLN A 64 1.40 -20.02 4.53
CA GLN A 64 1.98 -20.70 5.67
C GLN A 64 1.24 -22.01 5.98
N GLU A 65 -0.09 -22.00 5.92
CA GLU A 65 -0.91 -23.23 6.03
C GLU A 65 -0.59 -24.23 4.91
N PHE A 66 -0.33 -23.75 3.69
CA PHE A 66 0.06 -24.59 2.56
C PHE A 66 1.47 -25.17 2.74
N LEU A 67 2.46 -24.34 3.11
CA LEU A 67 3.86 -24.74 3.28
C LEU A 67 4.05 -25.70 4.46
N CYS A 68 3.30 -25.52 5.56
CA CYS A 68 3.31 -26.46 6.69
C CYS A 68 2.80 -27.86 6.31
N ARG A 69 1.98 -27.99 5.25
CA ARG A 69 1.50 -29.30 4.77
C ARG A 69 2.50 -30.01 3.86
N VAL A 70 3.56 -29.33 3.42
CA VAL A 70 4.60 -29.90 2.55
C VAL A 70 5.84 -30.23 3.40
N PRO A 71 6.12 -31.51 3.68
CA PRO A 71 7.15 -31.92 4.64
C PRO A 71 8.56 -31.40 4.33
N ILE A 72 8.86 -31.16 3.04
CA ILE A 72 10.18 -30.70 2.61
C ILE A 72 10.40 -29.19 2.85
N LEU A 73 9.34 -28.40 3.04
CA LEU A 73 9.40 -26.93 3.17
C LEU A 73 9.18 -26.43 4.60
N ALA A 74 8.77 -27.30 5.52
CA ALA A 74 8.40 -26.95 6.90
C ALA A 74 9.60 -26.56 7.79
N CYS A 75 10.83 -26.95 7.42
CA CYS A 75 12.02 -26.74 8.24
C CYS A 75 12.68 -25.35 8.04
N GLU A 76 12.53 -24.74 6.86
CA GLU A 76 13.26 -23.49 6.51
C GLU A 76 12.52 -22.20 6.91
N THR A 77 11.24 -22.25 7.29
CA THR A 77 10.35 -21.08 7.20
C THR A 77 10.17 -20.23 8.47
N TYR A 78 10.75 -20.61 9.61
CA TYR A 78 10.43 -19.97 10.91
C TYR A 78 11.35 -18.85 11.44
N PRO A 79 12.59 -18.60 10.96
CA PRO A 79 13.37 -17.44 11.40
C PRO A 79 13.31 -16.20 10.49
N GLN A 80 12.93 -16.32 9.22
CA GLN A 80 13.03 -15.19 8.26
C GLN A 80 11.77 -14.31 8.19
N SER A 81 10.59 -14.90 8.43
CA SER A 81 9.29 -14.23 8.30
C SER A 81 9.07 -13.11 9.34
N SER A 82 9.56 -13.29 10.56
CA SER A 82 9.52 -12.29 11.63
C SER A 82 10.42 -11.07 11.34
N LEU A 83 11.56 -11.28 10.67
CA LEU A 83 12.48 -10.22 10.28
C LEU A 83 11.88 -9.35 9.17
N TYR A 84 11.26 -9.94 8.14
CA TYR A 84 10.60 -9.16 7.09
C TYR A 84 9.37 -8.41 7.58
N GLU A 85 8.57 -8.99 8.48
CA GLU A 85 7.45 -8.26 9.12
C GLU A 85 7.96 -7.08 9.93
N THR A 86 8.99 -7.28 10.75
CA THR A 86 9.59 -6.21 11.56
C THR A 86 10.22 -5.13 10.66
N PHE A 87 10.88 -5.51 9.57
CA PHE A 87 11.50 -4.61 8.61
C PHE A 87 10.47 -3.84 7.78
N PHE A 88 9.40 -4.49 7.30
CA PHE A 88 8.28 -3.82 6.63
C PHE A 88 7.52 -2.88 7.56
N PHE A 89 7.30 -3.28 8.82
CA PHE A 89 6.69 -2.40 9.82
C PHE A 89 7.58 -1.20 10.13
N ASN A 90 8.90 -1.37 10.17
CA ASN A 90 9.84 -0.27 10.38
C ASN A 90 9.92 0.68 9.18
N ILE A 91 9.93 0.18 7.94
CA ILE A 91 9.89 1.01 6.73
C ILE A 91 8.58 1.79 6.63
N MET A 92 7.45 1.20 7.05
CA MET A 92 6.16 1.89 7.05
C MET A 92 5.98 2.84 8.25
N LYS A 93 6.92 2.89 9.20
CA LYS A 93 6.86 3.76 10.39
C LYS A 93 7.70 5.04 10.26
N TYR A 94 8.53 5.19 9.23
CA TYR A 94 9.36 6.36 8.96
C TYR A 94 9.05 6.96 7.60
#